data_AF-A0A098EIA8-F1
#
_entry.id   AF-A0A098EIA8-F1
#
_cell.length_a   1.000
_cell.length_b   1.000
_cell.length_c   1.000
_cell.angle_alpha   90.00
_cell.angle_beta   90.00
_cell.angle_gamma   90.00
#
_symmetry.space_group_name_H-M   'P 1'
#
loop_
_entity.id
_entity.type
_entity.pdbx_description
1 polymer ?
#
loop_
_entity_poly.entity_id
_entity_poly.type
_entity_poly.pdbx_seq_one_letter_code
_entity_poly.pdbx_strand_id
1 'polypeptide(L)'
;MIAIGKREFISMFKSVKSIIIIAILLLTSYYSAKFSGVLASGIALTEKEMADIHTVGLLILLFIFGQLFVMGLSHDSINKESHERTMRFLVTRTSRLQILLGKFAGAWLFWFTCLVISFLLIAIFALKFDFFIFSQVMALLTFQIALTILLSVAIPKPSATMFLGILIGLLFPALGAWLVFMDNPWVSWLKFVSPYYYLVEDTYQFLIIFGLAGLLLAAAALIFNRREF
;
A
#
# COMPACT_ATOMS: atom_id res chain seq x y z
N MET A 1 8.07 10.60 -17.76
CA MET A 1 7.63 9.55 -16.82
C MET A 1 8.79 8.94 -16.01
N ILE A 2 9.76 8.25 -16.64
CA ILE A 2 10.84 7.54 -15.93
C ILE A 2 11.65 8.44 -14.98
N ALA A 3 12.03 9.64 -15.42
CA ALA A 3 12.78 10.58 -14.57
C ALA A 3 12.00 11.01 -13.32
N ILE A 4 10.68 11.17 -13.42
CA ILE A 4 9.80 11.52 -12.30
C ILE A 4 9.73 10.34 -11.32
N GLY A 5 9.48 9.13 -11.82
CA GLY A 5 9.44 7.93 -10.99
C GLY A 5 10.75 7.64 -10.29
N LYS A 6 11.89 7.79 -10.99
CA LYS A 6 13.22 7.65 -10.40
C LYS A 6 13.45 8.66 -9.28
N ARG A 7 13.07 9.92 -9.49
CA ARG A 7 13.19 10.97 -8.47
C ARG A 7 12.35 10.63 -7.24
N GLU A 8 11.10 10.24 -7.44
CA GLU A 8 10.18 9.88 -6.35
C GLU A 8 10.72 8.69 -5.55
N PHE A 9 11.12 7.61 -6.24
CA PHE A 9 11.73 6.42 -5.65
C PHE A 9 12.95 6.76 -4.78
N ILE A 10 13.92 7.50 -5.32
CA ILE A 10 15.15 7.88 -4.60
C ILE A 10 14.82 8.80 -3.42
N SER A 11 13.86 9.72 -3.60
CA SER A 11 13.44 10.65 -2.55
C SER A 11 12.86 9.90 -1.35
N MET A 12 12.07 8.84 -1.59
CA MET A 12 11.51 8.04 -0.51
C MET A 12 12.59 7.34 0.32
N PHE A 13 13.64 6.79 -0.28
CA PHE A 13 14.75 6.16 0.49
C PHE A 13 15.58 7.15 1.33
N LYS A 14 15.54 8.45 1.02
CA LYS A 14 16.29 9.48 1.77
C LYS A 14 15.52 10.06 2.95
N SER A 15 14.21 9.82 3.02
CA SER A 15 13.37 10.38 4.08
C SER A 15 13.55 9.61 5.39
N VAL A 16 13.75 10.33 6.50
CA VAL A 16 13.85 9.74 7.85
C VAL A 16 12.61 8.89 8.16
N LYS A 17 11.41 9.35 7.75
CA LYS A 17 10.16 8.60 7.94
C LYS A 17 10.20 7.24 7.26
N SER A 18 10.73 7.18 6.04
CA SER A 18 10.86 5.94 5.28
C SER A 18 11.89 5.01 5.89
N ILE A 19 13.03 5.53 6.37
CA ILE A 19 14.07 4.74 7.03
C ILE A 19 13.48 4.04 8.28
N ILE A 20 12.67 4.76 9.06
CA ILE A 20 11.97 4.19 10.23
C ILE A 20 11.03 3.06 9.79
N ILE A 21 10.20 3.28 8.75
CA ILE A 21 9.27 2.27 8.25
C ILE A 21 10.01 1.04 7.70
N ILE A 22 11.11 1.24 6.96
CA ILE A 22 11.96 0.14 6.48
C ILE A 22 12.50 -0.66 7.67
N ALA A 23 13.01 0.02 8.70
CA ALA A 23 13.51 -0.65 9.90
C ALA A 23 12.41 -1.48 10.60
N ILE A 24 11.20 -0.92 10.74
CA ILE A 24 10.05 -1.65 11.29
C ILE A 24 9.74 -2.90 10.45
N LEU A 25 9.65 -2.77 9.12
CA LEU A 25 9.37 -3.90 8.23
C LEU A 25 10.42 -5.00 8.34
N LEU A 26 11.71 -4.64 8.34
CA LEU A 26 12.80 -5.61 8.43
C LEU A 26 12.89 -6.28 9.80
N LEU A 27 12.71 -5.51 10.89
CA LEU A 27 12.68 -6.05 12.25
C LEU A 27 11.51 -7.02 12.39
N THR A 28 10.29 -6.61 12.01
CA THR A 28 9.13 -7.50 12.06
C THR A 28 9.32 -8.74 11.21
N SER A 29 9.90 -8.61 10.00
CA SER A 29 10.22 -9.77 9.15
C SER A 29 11.19 -10.73 9.84
N TYR A 30 12.25 -10.20 10.45
CA TYR A 30 13.25 -10.99 11.18
C TYR A 30 12.66 -11.71 12.40
N TYR A 31 11.93 -10.99 13.24
CA TYR A 31 11.33 -11.57 14.45
C TYR A 31 10.24 -12.59 14.10
N SER A 32 9.41 -12.32 13.09
CA SER A 32 8.37 -13.27 12.63
C SER A 32 9.00 -14.56 12.11
N ALA A 33 10.07 -14.44 11.33
CA ALA A 33 10.75 -15.60 10.77
C ALA A 33 11.45 -16.43 11.85
N LYS A 34 12.21 -15.79 12.75
CA LYS A 34 13.03 -16.43 13.77
C LYS A 34 12.22 -17.04 14.93
N PHE A 35 11.14 -16.37 15.36
CA PHE A 35 10.32 -16.80 16.50
C PHE A 35 8.97 -17.41 16.08
N SER A 36 8.87 -17.81 14.83
CA SER A 36 7.75 -18.57 14.24
C SER A 36 7.26 -19.72 15.12
N GLY A 37 8.16 -20.52 15.71
CA GLY A 37 7.79 -21.63 16.59
C GLY A 37 7.06 -21.20 17.88
N VAL A 38 7.33 -20.00 18.39
CA VAL A 38 6.62 -19.42 19.55
C VAL A 38 5.26 -18.85 19.12
N LEU A 39 5.17 -18.30 17.90
CA LEU A 39 3.90 -17.90 17.32
C LEU A 39 2.99 -19.13 17.10
N ALA A 40 3.56 -20.28 16.72
CA ALA A 40 2.82 -21.53 16.49
C ALA A 40 2.16 -22.05 17.77
N SER A 41 2.84 -21.93 18.92
CA SER A 41 2.33 -22.42 20.19
C SER A 41 1.27 -21.52 20.83
N GLY A 42 1.20 -20.25 20.40
CA GLY A 42 0.23 -19.28 20.90
C GLY A 42 -1.08 -19.19 20.12
N ILE A 43 -1.17 -19.82 18.93
CA ILE A 43 -2.32 -19.70 18.03
C ILE A 43 -2.69 -21.10 17.51
N ALA A 44 -3.97 -21.48 17.65
CA ALA A 44 -4.48 -22.71 17.05
C ALA A 44 -4.59 -22.53 15.53
N LEU A 45 -3.55 -22.94 14.80
CA LEU A 45 -3.45 -22.82 13.36
C LEU A 45 -3.72 -24.15 12.66
N THR A 46 -4.33 -24.07 11.48
CA THR A 46 -4.50 -25.21 10.56
C THR A 46 -3.14 -25.63 9.98
N GLU A 47 -2.98 -26.86 9.50
CA GLU A 47 -1.72 -27.35 8.91
C GLU A 47 -1.18 -26.46 7.78
N LYS A 48 -2.08 -25.86 6.99
CA LYS A 48 -1.72 -24.91 5.92
C LYS A 48 -1.17 -23.60 6.49
N GLU A 49 -1.82 -23.05 7.51
CA GLU A 49 -1.42 -21.79 8.14
C GLU A 49 -0.11 -21.95 8.95
N MET A 50 0.14 -23.15 9.48
CA MET A 50 1.42 -23.50 10.09
C MET A 50 2.58 -23.45 9.08
N ALA A 51 2.34 -23.79 7.82
CA ALA A 51 3.37 -23.71 6.79
C ALA A 51 3.79 -22.25 6.52
N ASP A 52 2.89 -21.29 6.72
CA ASP A 52 3.10 -19.88 6.36
C ASP A 52 3.41 -18.98 7.55
N ILE A 53 3.58 -19.59 8.72
CA ILE A 53 3.71 -18.91 10.00
C ILE A 53 4.86 -17.89 10.07
N HIS A 54 5.94 -18.15 9.33
CA HIS A 54 7.09 -17.24 9.24
C HIS A 54 6.73 -15.86 8.66
N THR A 55 5.66 -15.78 7.87
CA THR A 55 5.20 -14.54 7.22
C THR A 55 4.13 -13.80 8.01
N VAL A 56 3.47 -14.46 8.98
CA VAL A 56 2.28 -13.96 9.69
C VAL A 56 2.49 -12.59 10.32
N GLY A 57 3.62 -12.36 11.00
CA GLY A 57 3.83 -11.06 11.63
C GLY A 57 4.04 -9.91 10.62
N LEU A 58 4.67 -10.17 9.48
CA LEU A 58 4.75 -9.19 8.39
C LEU A 58 3.37 -8.92 7.78
N LEU A 59 2.54 -9.97 7.62
CA LEU A 59 1.17 -9.84 7.13
C LEU A 59 0.32 -9.00 8.08
N ILE A 60 0.30 -9.30 9.38
CA ILE A 60 -0.45 -8.52 10.37
C ILE A 60 -0.04 -7.05 10.33
N LEU A 61 1.27 -6.78 10.29
CA LEU A 61 1.79 -5.43 10.21
C LEU A 61 1.27 -4.69 8.96
N LEU A 62 1.31 -5.32 7.79
CA LEU A 62 0.90 -4.69 6.52
C LEU A 62 -0.61 -4.60 6.36
N PHE A 63 -1.37 -5.57 6.86
CA PHE A 63 -2.83 -5.53 6.83
C PHE A 63 -3.37 -4.38 7.71
N ILE A 64 -2.81 -4.22 8.93
CA ILE A 64 -3.27 -3.22 9.89
C ILE A 64 -2.62 -1.86 9.65
N PHE A 65 -1.30 -1.79 9.48
CA PHE A 65 -0.56 -0.53 9.39
C PHE A 65 -0.10 -0.17 7.98
N GLY A 66 -0.27 -1.06 6.99
CA GLY A 66 0.16 -0.78 5.61
C GLY A 66 -0.46 0.50 5.04
N GLN A 67 -1.78 0.66 5.18
CA GLN A 67 -2.46 1.87 4.69
C GLN A 67 -1.93 3.13 5.40
N LEU A 68 -1.67 3.05 6.71
CA LEU A 68 -1.10 4.16 7.47
C LEU A 68 0.32 4.49 7.00
N PHE A 69 1.17 3.50 6.75
CA PHE A 69 2.54 3.72 6.29
C PHE A 69 2.58 4.30 4.88
N VAL A 70 1.80 3.76 3.95
CA VAL A 70 1.72 4.26 2.57
C VAL A 70 1.27 5.72 2.58
N MET A 71 0.24 6.03 3.35
CA MET A 71 -0.30 7.38 3.44
C MET A 71 0.67 8.34 4.17
N GLY A 72 1.31 7.88 5.24
CA GLY A 72 2.32 8.67 5.96
C GLY A 72 3.53 9.06 5.09
N LEU A 73 3.87 8.24 4.09
CA LEU A 73 4.97 8.50 3.16
C LEU A 73 4.57 9.23 1.88
N SER A 74 3.34 9.04 1.39
CA SER A 74 2.96 9.46 0.03
C SER A 74 1.69 10.32 -0.05
N HIS A 75 1.06 10.69 1.07
CA HIS A 75 -0.14 11.56 1.06
C HIS A 75 0.06 12.87 0.32
N ASP A 76 1.28 13.40 0.31
CA ASP A 76 1.62 14.71 -0.24
C ASP A 76 2.32 14.65 -1.62
N SER A 77 2.32 13.48 -2.28
CA SER A 77 3.09 13.23 -3.51
C SER A 77 2.77 14.20 -4.67
N ILE A 78 1.51 14.65 -4.80
CA ILE A 78 1.05 15.58 -5.85
C ILE A 78 0.66 16.94 -5.27
N ASN A 79 -0.08 16.98 -4.16
CA ASN A 79 -0.55 18.25 -3.63
C ASN A 79 0.57 19.14 -3.07
N LYS A 80 1.72 18.58 -2.65
CA LYS A 80 2.88 19.38 -2.23
C LYS A 80 3.38 20.23 -3.38
N GLU A 81 3.55 19.63 -4.55
CA GLU A 81 3.99 20.35 -5.76
C GLU A 81 2.93 21.34 -6.25
N SER A 82 1.64 21.02 -6.06
CA SER A 82 0.55 21.98 -6.30
C SER A 82 0.59 23.16 -5.32
N HIS A 83 0.90 22.91 -4.05
CA HIS A 83 0.91 23.91 -2.99
C HIS A 83 2.13 24.84 -3.11
N GLU A 84 3.30 24.28 -3.41
CA GLU A 84 4.56 25.00 -3.66
C GLU A 84 4.60 25.69 -5.04
N ARG A 85 3.53 25.60 -5.84
CA ARG A 85 3.41 26.12 -7.21
C ARG A 85 4.44 25.57 -8.20
N THR A 86 5.14 24.50 -7.85
CA THR A 86 6.12 23.84 -8.73
C THR A 86 5.47 22.96 -9.78
N MET A 87 4.21 22.57 -9.59
CA MET A 87 3.42 21.80 -10.56
C MET A 87 3.31 22.48 -11.93
N ARG A 88 3.27 23.82 -11.99
CA ARG A 88 3.22 24.59 -13.25
C ARG A 88 4.43 24.33 -14.14
N PHE A 89 5.61 24.13 -13.55
CA PHE A 89 6.84 23.81 -14.29
C PHE A 89 6.87 22.36 -14.80
N LEU A 90 6.17 21.45 -14.15
CA LEU A 90 6.08 20.04 -14.55
C LEU A 90 5.09 19.86 -15.70
N VAL A 91 3.89 20.45 -15.58
CA VAL A 91 2.82 20.33 -16.58
C VAL A 91 3.20 20.96 -17.92
N THR A 92 4.11 21.95 -17.93
CA THR A 92 4.64 22.55 -19.17
C THR A 92 5.69 21.68 -19.88
N ARG A 93 6.28 20.70 -19.19
CA ARG A 93 7.35 19.84 -19.72
C ARG A 93 6.92 18.41 -20.00
N THR A 94 5.80 17.95 -19.44
CA THR A 94 5.31 16.57 -19.59
C THR A 94 3.80 16.52 -19.40
N SER A 95 3.15 15.47 -19.91
CA SER A 95 1.71 15.29 -19.75
C SER A 95 1.33 14.98 -18.30
N ARG A 96 0.14 15.43 -17.90
CA ARG A 96 -0.43 15.19 -16.57
C ARG A 96 -0.50 13.69 -16.22
N LEU A 97 -0.88 12.85 -17.18
CA LEU A 97 -0.89 11.40 -17.03
C LEU A 97 0.51 10.84 -16.73
N GLN A 98 1.55 11.33 -17.43
CA GLN A 98 2.93 10.88 -17.20
C GLN A 98 3.50 11.35 -15.85
N ILE A 99 3.01 12.46 -15.30
CA ILE A 99 3.32 12.89 -13.93
C ILE A 99 2.68 11.92 -12.94
N LEU A 100 1.37 11.69 -13.06
CA LEU A 100 0.60 10.79 -12.19
C LEU A 100 1.20 9.37 -12.16
N LEU A 101 1.38 8.76 -13.34
CA LEU A 101 1.95 7.43 -13.48
C LEU A 101 3.41 7.37 -13.03
N GLY A 102 4.17 8.45 -13.25
CA GLY A 102 5.54 8.56 -12.75
C GLY A 102 5.59 8.51 -11.22
N LYS A 103 4.75 9.30 -10.55
CA LYS A 103 4.63 9.32 -9.07
C LYS A 103 4.17 7.97 -8.53
N PHE A 104 3.14 7.38 -9.12
CA PHE A 104 2.67 6.03 -8.79
C PHE A 104 3.78 4.99 -8.95
N ALA A 105 4.45 4.94 -10.09
CA ALA A 105 5.51 3.97 -10.35
C ALA A 105 6.69 4.12 -9.38
N GLY A 106 7.05 5.36 -9.01
CA GLY A 106 8.11 5.61 -8.02
C GLY A 106 7.76 5.08 -6.63
N ALA A 107 6.54 5.36 -6.15
CA ALA A 107 6.05 4.84 -4.88
C ALA A 107 5.89 3.31 -4.90
N TRP A 108 5.38 2.77 -6.00
CA TRP A 108 5.21 1.33 -6.20
C TRP A 108 6.56 0.60 -6.18
N LEU A 109 7.58 1.10 -6.89
CA LEU A 109 8.92 0.52 -6.90
C LEU A 109 9.59 0.57 -5.52
N PHE A 110 9.35 1.64 -4.75
CA PHE A 110 9.85 1.76 -3.38
C PHE A 110 9.29 0.62 -2.53
N TRP A 111 7.96 0.47 -2.51
CA TRP A 111 7.28 -0.56 -1.74
C TRP A 111 7.62 -1.97 -2.21
N PHE A 112 7.72 -2.18 -3.52
CA PHE A 112 8.18 -3.44 -4.12
C PHE A 112 9.57 -3.81 -3.61
N THR A 113 10.52 -2.87 -3.63
CA THR A 113 11.89 -3.11 -3.13
C THR A 113 11.87 -3.47 -1.65
N CYS A 114 11.11 -2.74 -0.83
CA CYS A 114 10.98 -3.03 0.60
C CYS A 114 10.41 -4.43 0.85
N LEU A 115 9.33 -4.80 0.15
CA LEU A 115 8.73 -6.13 0.27
C LEU A 115 9.68 -7.24 -0.17
N VAL A 116 10.36 -7.07 -1.31
CA VAL A 116 11.30 -8.09 -1.80
C VAL A 116 12.39 -8.35 -0.76
N ILE A 117 12.98 -7.31 -0.18
CA ILE A 117 14.01 -7.47 0.86
C ILE A 117 13.43 -8.16 2.10
N SER A 118 12.23 -7.76 2.56
CA SER A 118 11.54 -8.39 3.68
C SER A 118 11.25 -9.88 3.45
N PHE A 119 10.72 -10.24 2.28
CA PHE A 119 10.42 -11.63 1.94
C PHE A 119 11.67 -12.46 1.70
N LEU A 120 12.73 -11.90 1.11
CA LEU A 120 14.03 -12.58 1.01
C LEU A 120 14.60 -12.89 2.39
N LEU A 121 14.49 -11.95 3.34
CA LEU A 121 14.92 -12.17 4.71
C LEU A 121 14.13 -13.32 5.35
N ILE A 122 12.80 -13.37 5.18
CA ILE A 122 11.96 -14.46 5.69
C ILE A 122 12.34 -15.79 5.02
N ALA A 123 12.57 -15.79 3.70
CA ALA A 123 12.89 -16.98 2.93
C ALA A 123 14.21 -17.65 3.37
N ILE A 124 15.17 -16.89 3.90
CA ILE A 124 16.41 -17.45 4.47
C ILE A 124 16.10 -18.38 5.66
N PHE A 125 15.12 -18.03 6.49
CA PHE A 125 14.73 -18.85 7.65
C PHE A 125 13.70 -19.92 7.30
N ALA A 126 12.73 -19.59 6.44
CA ALA A 126 11.67 -20.50 6.04
C ALA A 126 12.14 -21.54 5.00
N LEU A 127 13.31 -21.34 4.38
CA LEU A 127 13.86 -22.12 3.25
C LEU A 127 12.91 -22.22 2.04
N LYS A 128 11.86 -21.41 2.02
CA LYS A 128 10.88 -21.29 0.92
C LYS A 128 10.54 -19.84 0.69
N PHE A 129 10.26 -19.50 -0.56
CA PHE A 129 9.71 -18.19 -0.93
C PHE A 129 8.24 -18.36 -1.32
N ASP A 130 7.35 -17.74 -0.56
CA ASP A 130 5.92 -17.78 -0.87
C ASP A 130 5.55 -16.67 -1.86
N PHE A 131 5.50 -17.03 -3.14
CA PHE A 131 5.14 -16.09 -4.21
C PHE A 131 3.66 -15.68 -4.18
N PHE A 132 2.80 -16.56 -3.66
CA PHE A 132 1.35 -16.31 -3.61
C PHE A 132 1.05 -15.22 -2.58
N ILE A 133 1.54 -15.39 -1.35
CA ILE A 133 1.41 -14.41 -0.27
C ILE A 133 2.09 -13.09 -0.67
N PHE A 134 3.28 -13.15 -1.28
CA PHE A 134 3.95 -11.97 -1.81
C PHE A 134 3.06 -11.18 -2.80
N SER A 135 2.41 -11.89 -3.73
CA SER A 135 1.55 -11.28 -4.74
C SER A 135 0.28 -10.67 -4.14
N GLN A 136 -0.33 -11.31 -3.15
CA GLN A 136 -1.47 -10.79 -2.39
C GLN A 136 -1.12 -9.47 -1.67
N VAL A 137 0.02 -9.45 -0.97
CA VAL A 137 0.49 -8.25 -0.27
C VAL A 137 0.83 -7.12 -1.25
N MET A 138 1.46 -7.45 -2.38
CA MET A 138 1.76 -6.47 -3.42
C MET A 138 0.48 -5.90 -4.06
N ALA A 139 -0.56 -6.72 -4.24
CA ALA A 139 -1.87 -6.26 -4.72
C ALA A 139 -2.51 -5.29 -3.73
N LEU A 140 -2.50 -5.61 -2.42
CA LEU A 140 -2.98 -4.73 -1.37
C LEU A 140 -2.24 -3.39 -1.38
N LEU A 141 -0.90 -3.38 -1.36
CA LEU A 141 -0.11 -2.14 -1.41
C LEU A 141 -0.39 -1.33 -2.67
N THR A 142 -0.58 -1.99 -3.82
CA THR A 142 -0.91 -1.31 -5.08
C THR A 142 -2.19 -0.50 -4.96
N PHE A 143 -3.23 -1.09 -4.36
CA PHE A 143 -4.47 -0.39 -4.06
C PHE A 143 -4.27 0.78 -3.08
N GLN A 144 -3.53 0.55 -1.99
CA GLN A 144 -3.28 1.58 -0.97
C GLN A 144 -2.52 2.79 -1.53
N ILE A 145 -1.55 2.56 -2.42
CA ILE A 145 -0.79 3.62 -3.11
C ILE A 145 -1.71 4.38 -4.08
N ALA A 146 -2.54 3.66 -4.85
CA ALA A 146 -3.49 4.28 -5.78
C ALA A 146 -4.51 5.18 -5.03
N LEU A 147 -5.03 4.72 -3.90
CA LEU A 147 -5.91 5.50 -3.03
C LEU A 147 -5.21 6.76 -2.49
N THR A 148 -3.96 6.61 -2.07
CA THR A 148 -3.14 7.72 -1.56
C THR A 148 -2.92 8.79 -2.62
N ILE A 149 -2.62 8.38 -3.85
CA ILE A 149 -2.45 9.30 -4.99
C ILE A 149 -3.76 9.98 -5.35
N LEU A 150 -4.87 9.25 -5.37
CA LEU A 150 -6.20 9.84 -5.60
C LEU A 150 -6.49 10.95 -4.59
N LEU A 151 -6.23 10.72 -3.30
CA LEU A 151 -6.41 11.74 -2.26
C LEU A 151 -5.48 12.93 -2.44
N SER A 152 -4.22 12.68 -2.79
CA SER A 152 -3.25 13.74 -3.08
C SER A 152 -3.66 14.60 -4.28
N VAL A 153 -4.30 14.00 -5.31
CA VAL A 153 -4.86 14.76 -6.44
C VAL A 153 -6.13 15.52 -6.03
N ALA A 154 -7.03 14.88 -5.29
CA ALA A 154 -8.34 15.44 -4.97
C ALA A 154 -8.24 16.62 -3.99
N ILE A 155 -7.26 16.59 -3.08
CA ILE A 155 -7.18 17.55 -1.97
C ILE A 155 -5.95 18.46 -2.14
N PRO A 156 -6.15 19.77 -2.37
CA PRO A 156 -5.06 20.72 -2.63
C PRO A 156 -4.09 20.95 -1.48
N LYS A 157 -4.58 20.80 -0.24
CA LYS A 157 -3.86 21.21 0.96
C LYS A 157 -3.12 20.00 1.56
N PRO A 158 -1.77 20.00 1.60
CA PRO A 158 -0.99 18.90 2.16
C PRO A 158 -1.37 18.57 3.61
N SER A 159 -1.62 19.59 4.44
CA SER A 159 -2.05 19.41 5.83
C SER A 159 -3.38 18.65 5.95
N ALA A 160 -4.31 18.86 5.02
CA ALA A 160 -5.60 18.16 5.02
C ALA A 160 -5.42 16.68 4.64
N THR A 161 -4.57 16.39 3.65
CA THR A 161 -4.23 15.00 3.29
C THR A 161 -3.43 14.29 4.37
N MET A 162 -2.64 15.01 5.18
CA MET A 162 -1.93 14.42 6.31
C MET A 162 -2.93 13.94 7.37
N PHE A 163 -3.88 14.80 7.76
CA PHE A 163 -4.91 14.48 8.73
C PHE A 163 -5.82 13.34 8.25
N LEU A 164 -6.38 13.49 7.04
CA LEU A 164 -7.19 12.43 6.44
C LEU A 164 -6.39 11.16 6.24
N GLY A 165 -5.09 11.29 5.99
CA GLY A 165 -4.24 10.16 5.78
C GLY A 165 -4.04 9.30 7.03
N ILE A 166 -3.94 9.92 8.20
CA ILE A 166 -3.92 9.21 9.49
C ILE A 166 -5.29 8.57 9.75
N LEU A 167 -6.37 9.32 9.53
CA LEU A 167 -7.73 8.87 9.80
C LEU A 167 -8.11 7.68 8.90
N ILE A 168 -7.87 7.78 7.59
CA ILE A 168 -8.06 6.68 6.63
C ILE A 168 -7.06 5.56 6.91
N GLY A 169 -5.81 5.88 7.22
CA GLY A 169 -4.76 4.93 7.59
C GLY A 169 -5.18 3.95 8.69
N LEU A 170 -5.91 4.44 9.69
CA LEU A 170 -6.37 3.65 10.83
C LEU A 170 -7.76 3.05 10.63
N LEU A 171 -8.70 3.81 10.05
CA LEU A 171 -10.08 3.35 9.88
C LEU A 171 -10.23 2.37 8.74
N PHE A 172 -9.45 2.50 7.66
CA PHE A 172 -9.64 1.69 6.46
C PHE A 172 -9.47 0.18 6.71
N PRO A 173 -8.43 -0.30 7.43
CA PRO A 173 -8.32 -1.70 7.83
C PRO A 173 -9.46 -2.14 8.75
N ALA A 174 -9.85 -1.30 9.72
CA ALA A 174 -10.91 -1.63 10.69
C ALA A 174 -12.28 -1.77 10.01
N LEU A 175 -12.62 -0.84 9.12
CA LEU A 175 -13.84 -0.89 8.30
C LEU A 175 -13.79 -2.04 7.31
N GLY A 176 -12.64 -2.29 6.70
CA GLY A 176 -12.44 -3.41 5.79
C GLY A 176 -12.70 -4.76 6.47
N ALA A 177 -12.14 -4.96 7.66
CA ALA A 177 -12.39 -6.16 8.47
C ALA A 177 -13.87 -6.26 8.86
N TRP A 178 -14.49 -5.19 9.36
CA TRP A 178 -15.91 -5.20 9.70
C TRP A 178 -16.79 -5.60 8.51
N LEU A 179 -16.61 -4.95 7.36
CA LEU A 179 -17.43 -5.17 6.16
C LEU A 179 -17.38 -6.61 5.65
N VAL A 180 -16.26 -7.32 5.84
CA VAL A 180 -16.12 -8.73 5.43
C VAL A 180 -17.04 -9.64 6.23
N PHE A 181 -17.22 -9.38 7.53
CA PHE A 181 -18.02 -10.21 8.43
C PHE A 181 -19.49 -9.77 8.55
N MET A 182 -19.93 -8.80 7.73
CA MET A 182 -21.29 -8.27 7.80
C MET A 182 -22.22 -8.93 6.76
N ASP A 183 -23.27 -9.58 7.25
CA ASP A 183 -24.26 -10.29 6.41
C ASP A 183 -25.52 -9.49 6.06
N ASN A 184 -25.56 -8.19 6.39
CA ASN A 184 -26.71 -7.35 6.09
C ASN A 184 -26.83 -7.05 4.57
N PRO A 185 -27.93 -7.43 3.88
CA PRO A 185 -28.08 -7.23 2.44
C PRO A 185 -27.94 -5.77 1.96
N TRP A 186 -28.26 -4.80 2.80
CA TRP A 186 -28.19 -3.37 2.46
C TRP A 186 -26.76 -2.83 2.39
N VAL A 187 -25.83 -3.48 3.09
CA VAL A 187 -24.43 -3.02 3.26
C VAL A 187 -23.45 -4.03 2.67
N SER A 188 -23.86 -5.29 2.47
CA SER A 188 -22.98 -6.36 2.01
C SER A 188 -22.35 -6.12 0.64
N TRP A 189 -22.93 -5.26 -0.22
CA TRP A 189 -22.32 -4.89 -1.50
C TRP A 189 -21.05 -4.04 -1.32
N LEU A 190 -20.90 -3.31 -0.21
CA LEU A 190 -19.70 -2.50 0.07
C LEU A 190 -18.45 -3.36 0.29
N LYS A 191 -18.61 -4.64 0.66
CA LYS A 191 -17.48 -5.56 0.83
C LYS A 191 -16.67 -5.72 -0.46
N PHE A 192 -17.32 -5.64 -1.63
CA PHE A 192 -16.66 -5.76 -2.94
C PHE A 192 -15.78 -4.56 -3.30
N VAL A 193 -15.93 -3.42 -2.61
CA VAL A 193 -15.05 -2.25 -2.77
C VAL A 193 -13.79 -2.39 -1.92
N SER A 194 -13.88 -3.14 -0.82
CA SER A 194 -12.77 -3.37 0.09
C SER A 194 -11.76 -4.34 -0.52
N PRO A 195 -10.46 -3.99 -0.62
CA PRO A 195 -9.45 -4.93 -1.10
C PRO A 195 -9.30 -6.13 -0.15
N TYR A 196 -9.66 -5.96 1.13
CA TYR A 196 -9.57 -7.01 2.15
C TYR A 196 -10.52 -8.19 1.87
N TYR A 197 -11.67 -7.96 1.23
CA TYR A 197 -12.62 -9.04 0.93
C TYR A 197 -12.00 -10.11 0.01
N TYR A 198 -11.21 -9.68 -0.97
CA TYR A 198 -10.55 -10.57 -1.93
C TYR A 198 -9.26 -11.22 -1.40
N LEU A 199 -8.89 -10.93 -0.15
CA LEU A 199 -7.72 -11.51 0.54
C LEU A 199 -8.10 -12.52 1.61
N VAL A 200 -9.39 -12.67 1.91
CA VAL A 200 -9.89 -13.57 2.95
C VAL A 200 -9.84 -15.03 2.49
N GLU A 201 -10.19 -15.26 1.23
CA GLU A 201 -10.05 -16.58 0.61
C GLU A 201 -8.67 -16.68 -0.07
N ASP A 202 -7.95 -17.77 0.16
CA ASP A 202 -6.68 -18.10 -0.53
C ASP A 202 -6.89 -18.49 -2.00
N THR A 203 -7.52 -17.62 -2.76
CA THR A 203 -7.83 -17.79 -4.18
C THR A 203 -7.20 -16.66 -5.00
N TYR A 204 -7.20 -16.81 -6.33
CA TYR A 204 -6.68 -15.78 -7.24
C TYR A 204 -7.57 -14.52 -7.33
N GLN A 205 -8.59 -14.39 -6.49
CA GLN A 205 -9.45 -13.21 -6.42
C GLN A 205 -8.69 -11.91 -6.09
N PHE A 206 -7.51 -12.00 -5.44
CA PHE A 206 -6.64 -10.84 -5.19
C PHE A 206 -6.27 -10.06 -6.47
N LEU A 207 -6.34 -10.68 -7.65
CA LEU A 207 -6.11 -10.00 -8.93
C LEU A 207 -7.12 -8.86 -9.19
N ILE A 208 -8.34 -8.96 -8.64
CA ILE A 208 -9.36 -7.92 -8.74
C ILE A 208 -8.89 -6.62 -8.08
N ILE A 209 -8.03 -6.71 -7.04
CA ILE A 209 -7.48 -5.57 -6.33
C ILE A 209 -6.63 -4.68 -7.26
N PHE A 210 -5.91 -5.28 -8.22
CA PHE A 210 -5.20 -4.50 -9.25
C PHE A 210 -6.17 -3.74 -10.16
N GLY A 211 -7.30 -4.35 -10.52
CA GLY A 211 -8.37 -3.69 -11.26
C GLY A 211 -8.95 -2.50 -10.51
N LEU A 212 -9.25 -2.67 -9.21
CA LEU A 212 -9.70 -1.59 -8.32
C LEU A 212 -8.66 -0.47 -8.22
N ALA A 213 -7.38 -0.79 -8.08
CA ALA A 213 -6.30 0.20 -8.09
C ALA A 213 -6.24 0.97 -9.43
N GLY A 214 -6.44 0.29 -10.55
CA GLY A 214 -6.57 0.89 -11.88
C GLY A 214 -7.72 1.89 -11.97
N LEU A 215 -8.89 1.54 -11.41
CA LEU A 215 -10.05 2.45 -11.35
C LEU A 215 -9.75 3.71 -10.50
N LEU A 216 -9.07 3.56 -9.36
CA LEU A 216 -8.66 4.70 -8.53
C LEU A 216 -7.67 5.61 -9.27
N LEU A 217 -6.70 5.05 -9.99
CA LEU A 217 -5.77 5.83 -10.81
C LEU A 217 -6.46 6.51 -11.98
N ALA A 218 -7.44 5.86 -12.62
CA ALA A 218 -8.25 6.47 -13.67
C ALA A 218 -9.07 7.66 -13.13
N ALA A 219 -9.70 7.50 -11.96
CA ALA A 219 -10.39 8.59 -11.28
C ALA A 219 -9.42 9.74 -10.94
N ALA A 220 -8.22 9.42 -10.44
CA ALA A 220 -7.19 10.41 -10.16
C ALA A 220 -6.76 11.16 -11.43
N ALA A 221 -6.57 10.46 -12.55
CA ALA A 221 -6.23 11.07 -13.83
C ALA A 221 -7.32 12.03 -14.33
N LEU A 222 -8.59 11.64 -14.21
CA LEU A 222 -9.74 12.48 -14.60
C LEU A 222 -9.81 13.77 -13.78
N ILE A 223 -9.65 13.68 -12.46
CA ILE A 223 -9.63 14.84 -11.57
C ILE A 223 -8.42 15.73 -11.87
N PHE A 224 -7.24 15.13 -12.06
CA PHE A 224 -6.01 15.86 -12.32
C PHE A 224 -6.05 16.62 -13.64
N ASN A 225 -6.72 16.08 -14.67
CA ASN A 225 -6.89 16.74 -15.96
C ASN A 225 -7.85 17.93 -15.92
N ARG A 226 -8.84 17.95 -15.03
CA ARG A 226 -9.78 19.07 -14.88
C ARG A 226 -9.25 20.21 -14.01
N ARG A 227 -8.14 19.99 -13.31
CA ARG A 227 -7.63 20.93 -12.32
C ARG A 227 -6.75 22.02 -12.95
N GLU A 228 -6.98 23.27 -12.57
CA GLU A 228 -6.12 24.39 -12.95
C GLU A 228 -5.04 24.59 -11.87
N PHE A 229 -3.80 24.82 -12.30
CA PHE A 229 -2.63 24.93 -11.41
C PHE A 229 -1.98 26.29 -11.56
#